data_AF-A0A9E5NP73-F1
#
_entry.id   AF-A0A9E5NP73-F1
#
_cell.length_a   1.000
_cell.length_b   1.000
_cell.length_c   1.000
_cell.angle_alpha   90.00
_cell.angle_beta   90.00
_cell.angle_gamma   90.00
#
_symmetry.space_group_name_H-M   'P 1'
#
loop_
_entity.id
_entity.type
_entity.pdbx_description
1 polymer ?
#
loop_
_entity_poly.entity_id
_entity_poly.type
_entity_poly.pdbx_seq_one_letter_code
_entity_poly.pdbx_strand_id
1 'polypeptide(L)'
;RACGVRLLALSATPQLHAPKRLRELKRIFDDIKTFSVDDPGIREHMPDRLLVVHQVETPPRLMRVYKALGELIRVYQFRIGKMYGPRHSRSCKQHPLCRAQLAVRMLRTRLVEDGASSVQGYGTWRFRDLRNKRKSLGGETIYHAYQEALNERENHKLDATAQILAREIFKKAIVYVESVEGAKQLAARLQGKHGFERVACLVGKGDMSMDQQASAL
;
A
#
# COMPACT_ATOMS: atom_id res chain seq x y z
N ARG A 1 -27.91 -18.72 23.27
CA ARG A 1 -28.75 -19.34 22.20
C ARG A 1 -29.47 -18.22 21.43
N ALA A 2 -29.43 -18.20 20.10
CA ALA A 2 -30.29 -17.33 19.30
C ALA A 2 -31.22 -18.22 18.46
N CYS A 3 -32.52 -17.91 18.44
CA CYS A 3 -33.53 -18.67 17.68
C CYS A 3 -33.52 -20.19 17.93
N GLY A 4 -33.19 -20.64 19.15
CA GLY A 4 -33.18 -22.07 19.50
C GLY A 4 -31.93 -22.86 19.05
N VAL A 5 -30.97 -22.24 18.37
CA VAL A 5 -29.77 -22.92 17.84
C VAL A 5 -28.52 -22.62 18.68
N ARG A 6 -27.58 -23.58 18.76
CA ARG A 6 -26.25 -23.36 19.33
C ARG A 6 -25.42 -22.57 18.33
N LEU A 7 -24.93 -21.41 18.76
CA LEU A 7 -24.06 -20.55 17.96
C LEU A 7 -22.60 -20.82 18.34
N LEU A 8 -21.77 -21.12 17.35
CA LEU A 8 -20.32 -21.14 17.47
C LEU A 8 -19.77 -19.90 16.75
N ALA A 9 -18.97 -19.09 17.44
CA ALA A 9 -18.31 -17.92 16.87
C ALA A 9 -16.79 -18.07 17.02
N LEU A 10 -16.08 -18.09 15.89
CA LEU A 10 -14.62 -18.09 15.83
C LEU A 10 -14.14 -16.68 15.50
N SER A 11 -13.18 -16.16 16.25
CA SER A 11 -12.59 -14.84 15.99
C SER A 11 -11.09 -14.89 16.18
N ALA A 12 -10.36 -14.42 15.17
CA ALA A 12 -8.91 -14.27 15.20
C ALA A 12 -8.47 -12.84 15.55
N THR A 13 -9.38 -11.99 16.03
CA THR A 13 -9.06 -10.58 16.26
C THR A 13 -8.45 -10.35 17.65
N PRO A 14 -7.26 -9.70 17.74
CA PRO A 14 -6.66 -9.33 19.03
C PRO A 14 -7.51 -8.31 19.83
N GLN A 15 -8.60 -7.80 19.26
CA GLN A 15 -9.52 -6.88 19.93
C GLN A 15 -10.39 -7.58 21.01
N LEU A 16 -10.41 -8.91 21.07
CA LEU A 16 -10.99 -9.67 22.17
C LEU A 16 -10.27 -9.47 23.51
N HIS A 17 -9.02 -9.01 23.48
CA HIS A 17 -8.27 -8.64 24.68
C HIS A 17 -8.74 -7.32 25.30
N ALA A 18 -9.58 -6.53 24.62
CA ALA A 18 -10.17 -5.32 25.19
C ALA A 18 -11.19 -5.69 26.28
N PRO A 19 -10.96 -5.34 27.57
CA PRO A 19 -11.79 -5.81 28.69
C PRO A 19 -13.28 -5.43 28.58
N LYS A 20 -13.58 -4.34 27.86
CA LYS A 20 -14.95 -3.89 27.61
C LYS A 20 -15.69 -4.83 26.64
N ARG A 21 -15.03 -5.24 25.55
CA ARG A 21 -15.65 -6.06 24.50
C ARG A 21 -15.85 -7.51 24.92
N LEU A 22 -14.91 -8.05 25.71
CA LEU A 22 -15.08 -9.36 26.33
C LEU A 22 -16.27 -9.41 27.30
N ARG A 23 -16.48 -8.33 28.08
CA ARG A 23 -17.65 -8.21 28.97
C ARG A 23 -18.96 -8.18 28.19
N GLU A 24 -19.00 -7.51 27.05
CA GLU A 24 -20.18 -7.49 26.18
C GLU A 24 -20.45 -8.87 25.57
N LEU A 25 -19.42 -9.59 25.12
CA LEU A 25 -19.56 -10.93 24.56
C LEU A 25 -20.01 -11.97 25.60
N LYS A 26 -19.54 -11.87 26.85
CA LYS A 26 -19.99 -12.73 27.96
C LYS A 26 -21.48 -12.58 28.30
N ARG A 27 -22.15 -11.52 27.83
CA ARG A 27 -23.61 -11.37 27.98
C ARG A 27 -24.40 -12.16 26.92
N ILE A 28 -23.74 -12.59 25.84
CA ILE A 28 -24.36 -13.22 24.67
C ILE A 28 -23.99 -14.70 24.59
N PHE A 29 -22.75 -15.04 24.96
CA PHE A 29 -22.20 -16.39 24.88
C PHE A 29 -22.01 -17.00 26.27
N ASP A 30 -22.55 -18.21 26.44
CA ASP A 30 -22.53 -18.96 27.70
C ASP A 30 -21.12 -19.52 28.02
N ASP A 31 -20.32 -19.83 26.98
CA ASP A 31 -18.94 -20.32 27.09
C ASP A 31 -18.05 -19.54 26.13
N ILE A 32 -16.94 -19.00 26.64
CA ILE A 32 -15.94 -18.29 25.85
C ILE A 32 -14.58 -18.87 26.22
N LYS A 33 -13.98 -19.58 25.27
CA LYS A 33 -12.61 -20.10 25.37
C LYS A 33 -11.66 -19.22 24.58
N THR A 34 -10.60 -18.78 25.24
CA THR A 34 -9.49 -18.06 24.61
C THR A 34 -8.30 -19.00 24.54
N PHE A 35 -7.72 -19.12 23.35
CA PHE A 35 -6.54 -19.92 23.10
C PHE A 35 -5.40 -18.99 22.72
N SER A 36 -4.23 -19.15 23.33
CA SER A 36 -3.04 -18.42 22.93
C SER A 36 -2.29 -19.22 21.87
N VAL A 37 -1.74 -18.52 20.88
CA VAL A 37 -0.79 -19.14 19.93
C VAL A 37 0.51 -19.58 20.61
N ASP A 38 0.79 -19.06 21.82
CA ASP A 38 1.94 -19.45 22.63
C ASP A 38 1.72 -20.73 23.45
N ASP A 39 0.47 -21.23 23.54
CA ASP A 39 0.17 -22.44 24.29
C ASP A 39 0.91 -23.64 23.67
N PRO A 40 1.65 -24.47 24.43
CA PRO A 40 2.53 -25.51 23.87
C PRO A 40 1.82 -26.48 22.92
N GLY A 41 0.61 -26.92 23.28
CA GLY A 41 -0.21 -27.82 22.45
C GLY A 41 -0.77 -27.18 21.19
N ILE A 42 -0.69 -25.85 21.03
CA ILE A 42 -1.04 -25.13 19.80
C ILE A 42 0.23 -24.82 19.01
N ARG A 43 1.28 -24.39 19.70
CA ARG A 43 2.58 -24.03 19.11
C ARG A 43 3.23 -25.20 18.39
N GLU A 44 3.10 -26.43 18.89
CA GLU A 44 3.60 -27.64 18.23
C GLU A 44 2.91 -27.92 16.88
N HIS A 45 1.67 -27.46 16.71
CA HIS A 45 0.92 -27.59 15.46
C HIS A 45 1.04 -26.34 14.56
N MET A 46 1.73 -25.29 15.01
CA MET A 46 1.96 -24.12 14.17
C MET A 46 3.01 -24.44 13.10
N PRO A 47 2.73 -24.19 11.81
CA PRO A 47 3.73 -24.37 10.78
C PRO A 47 4.86 -23.36 10.97
N ASP A 48 6.09 -23.80 10.65
CA ASP A 48 7.25 -22.93 10.62
C ASP A 48 7.01 -21.76 9.66
N ARG A 49 7.28 -20.54 10.15
CA ARG A 49 7.11 -19.31 9.38
C ARG A 49 8.49 -18.83 8.93
N LEU A 50 8.69 -18.80 7.62
CA LEU A 50 9.88 -18.23 7.01
C LEU A 50 9.60 -16.76 6.63
N LEU A 51 10.44 -15.85 7.10
CA LEU A 51 10.47 -14.47 6.59
C LEU A 51 11.59 -14.35 5.56
N VAL A 52 11.22 -14.16 4.29
CA VAL A 52 12.18 -13.89 3.20
C VAL A 52 12.04 -12.45 2.76
N VAL A 53 13.13 -11.69 2.83
CA VAL A 53 13.19 -10.32 2.33
C VAL A 53 13.75 -10.35 0.92
N HIS A 54 12.89 -10.07 -0.06
CA HIS A 54 13.32 -9.91 -1.45
C HIS A 54 13.71 -8.46 -1.73
N GLN A 55 14.97 -8.24 -2.08
CA GLN A 55 15.42 -6.94 -2.59
C GLN A 55 14.98 -6.80 -4.05
N VAL A 56 14.26 -5.71 -4.35
CA VAL A 56 13.82 -5.39 -5.71
C VAL A 56 14.58 -4.17 -6.19
N GLU A 57 15.32 -4.33 -7.28
CA GLU A 57 16.06 -3.23 -7.88
C GLU A 57 15.12 -2.16 -8.45
N THR A 58 15.40 -0.91 -8.12
CA THR A 58 14.65 0.24 -8.64
C THR A 58 15.27 0.69 -9.97
N PRO A 59 14.47 0.83 -11.05
CA PRO A 59 14.99 1.24 -12.36
C PRO A 59 15.76 2.57 -12.30
N PRO A 60 16.90 2.70 -13.00
CA PRO A 60 17.70 3.93 -12.97
C PRO A 60 16.94 5.19 -13.39
N ARG A 61 16.06 5.09 -14.41
CA ARG A 61 15.23 6.24 -14.84
C ARG A 61 14.28 6.69 -13.73
N LEU A 62 13.64 5.74 -13.05
CA LEU A 62 12.76 6.04 -11.91
C LEU A 62 13.54 6.70 -10.77
N MET A 63 14.77 6.25 -10.51
CA MET A 63 15.64 6.88 -9.51
C MET A 63 16.02 8.32 -9.86
N ARG A 64 16.14 8.68 -11.14
CA ARG A 64 16.33 10.08 -11.56
C ARG A 64 15.12 10.95 -11.18
N VAL A 65 13.90 10.45 -11.42
CA VAL A 65 12.65 11.13 -11.04
C VAL A 65 12.58 11.30 -9.52
N TYR A 66 12.89 10.24 -8.76
CA TYR A 66 12.91 10.28 -7.30
C TYR A 66 13.88 11.33 -6.74
N LYS A 67 15.07 11.46 -7.33
CA LYS A 67 16.06 12.50 -6.98
C LYS A 67 15.55 13.89 -7.31
N ALA A 68 15.00 14.10 -8.51
CA ALA A 68 14.48 15.39 -8.95
C ALA A 68 13.28 15.88 -8.11
N LEU A 69 12.40 14.97 -7.67
CA LEU A 69 11.34 15.26 -6.70
C LEU A 69 11.94 15.70 -5.36
N GLY A 70 13.02 15.07 -4.91
CA GLY A 70 13.75 15.46 -3.70
C GLY A 70 14.30 16.89 -3.76
N GLU A 71 14.87 17.27 -4.90
CA GLU A 71 15.32 18.65 -5.15
C GLU A 71 14.16 19.63 -5.12
N LEU A 72 13.02 19.32 -5.74
CA LEU A 72 11.82 20.15 -5.69
C LEU A 72 11.30 20.34 -4.26
N ILE A 73 11.31 19.29 -3.44
CA ILE A 73 10.93 19.39 -2.02
C ILE A 73 11.84 20.37 -1.28
N ARG A 74 13.16 20.37 -1.55
CA ARG A 74 14.11 21.33 -0.95
C ARG A 74 13.80 22.77 -1.39
N VAL A 75 13.45 22.98 -2.66
CA VAL A 75 13.02 24.30 -3.16
C VAL A 75 11.78 24.79 -2.40
N TYR A 76 10.79 23.91 -2.19
CA TYR A 76 9.63 24.26 -1.38
C TYR A 76 9.99 24.57 0.08
N GLN A 77 10.86 23.77 0.71
CA GLN A 77 11.33 24.03 2.08
C GLN A 77 11.97 25.41 2.21
N PHE A 78 12.81 25.78 1.25
CA PHE A 78 13.45 27.08 1.23
C PHE A 78 12.43 28.23 1.09
N ARG A 79 11.47 28.10 0.16
CA ARG A 79 10.39 29.09 -0.03
C ARG A 79 9.50 29.23 1.21
N ILE A 80 9.16 28.12 1.87
CA ILE A 80 8.40 28.09 3.13
C ILE A 80 9.17 28.83 4.23
N GLY A 81 10.46 28.53 4.39
CA GLY A 81 11.31 29.19 5.38
C GLY A 81 11.41 30.71 5.15
N LYS A 82 11.46 31.15 3.89
CA LYS A 82 11.45 32.58 3.54
C LYS A 82 10.12 33.28 3.81
N MET A 83 8.99 32.62 3.52
CA MET A 83 7.67 33.27 3.65
C MET A 83 7.06 33.17 5.06
N TYR A 84 7.27 32.05 5.75
CA TYR A 84 6.61 31.75 7.04
C TYR A 84 7.59 31.65 8.21
N GLY A 85 8.87 31.91 7.98
CA GLY A 85 9.94 31.90 8.97
C GLY A 85 10.66 30.55 9.12
N PRO A 86 11.89 30.55 9.66
CA PRO A 86 12.75 29.37 9.72
C PRO A 86 12.25 28.29 10.69
N ARG A 87 11.40 28.65 11.66
CA ARG A 87 10.79 27.73 12.64
C ARG A 87 9.43 27.18 12.18
N HIS A 88 9.03 27.40 10.93
CA HIS A 88 7.74 26.91 10.43
C HIS A 88 7.65 25.38 10.46
N SER A 89 6.50 24.85 10.88
CA SER A 89 6.31 23.40 11.02
C SER A 89 6.42 22.69 9.67
N ARG A 90 7.21 21.59 9.64
CA ARG A 90 7.36 20.70 8.47
C ARG A 90 6.12 19.85 8.17
N SER A 91 5.14 19.85 9.07
CA SER A 91 3.85 19.15 8.95
C SER A 91 2.67 20.09 8.77
N CYS A 92 2.92 21.40 8.55
CA CYS A 92 1.87 22.37 8.34
C CYS A 92 0.97 22.00 7.15
N LYS A 93 -0.36 22.05 7.36
CA LYS A 93 -1.39 21.82 6.34
C LYS A 93 -2.22 23.06 6.02
N GLN A 94 -1.93 24.19 6.68
CA GLN A 94 -2.72 25.41 6.56
C GLN A 94 -2.39 26.19 5.27
N HIS A 95 -1.11 26.25 4.88
CA HIS A 95 -0.68 27.06 3.75
C HIS A 95 -0.68 26.30 2.42
N PRO A 96 -1.04 26.93 1.28
CA PRO A 96 -0.97 26.33 -0.04
C PRO A 96 0.41 25.75 -0.37
N LEU A 97 1.49 26.47 -0.04
CA LEU A 97 2.85 26.00 -0.31
C LEU A 97 3.23 24.77 0.52
N CYS A 98 2.81 24.72 1.78
CA CYS A 98 3.04 23.57 2.65
C CYS A 98 2.26 22.33 2.18
N ARG A 99 1.01 22.52 1.74
CA ARG A 99 0.21 21.45 1.12
C ARG A 99 0.84 20.93 -0.17
N ALA A 100 1.34 21.83 -1.03
CA ALA A 100 2.03 21.46 -2.26
C ALA A 100 3.32 20.65 -1.98
N GLN A 101 4.13 21.11 -1.02
CA GLN A 101 5.32 20.37 -0.57
C GLN A 101 4.96 18.98 -0.05
N LEU A 102 3.94 18.86 0.80
CA LEU A 102 3.48 17.59 1.36
C LEU A 102 3.03 16.63 0.25
N ALA A 103 2.25 17.12 -0.72
CA ALA A 103 1.79 16.31 -1.84
C ALA A 103 2.95 15.80 -2.71
N VAL A 104 3.97 16.63 -2.97
CA VAL A 104 5.19 16.19 -3.70
C VAL A 104 6.02 15.20 -2.88
N ARG A 105 6.08 15.38 -1.56
CA ARG A 105 6.75 14.42 -0.66
C ARG A 105 6.05 13.06 -0.68
N MET A 106 4.73 13.05 -0.57
CA MET A 106 3.93 11.81 -0.68
C MET A 106 4.12 11.15 -2.03
N LEU A 107 4.07 11.93 -3.12
CA LEU A 107 4.33 11.43 -4.47
C LEU A 107 5.68 10.74 -4.58
N ARG A 108 6.74 11.38 -4.07
CA ARG A 108 8.11 10.83 -4.07
C ARG A 108 8.23 9.52 -3.30
N THR A 109 7.63 9.43 -2.13
CA THR A 109 7.65 8.24 -1.28
C THR A 109 6.90 7.09 -1.96
N ARG A 110 5.66 7.35 -2.39
CA ARG A 110 4.77 6.35 -3.01
C ARG A 110 5.33 5.76 -4.30
N LEU A 111 6.02 6.57 -5.10
CA LEU A 111 6.69 6.15 -6.33
C LEU A 111 7.64 4.94 -6.13
N VAL A 112 8.31 4.87 -4.97
CA VAL A 112 9.27 3.80 -4.65
C VAL A 112 8.65 2.75 -3.73
N GLU A 113 7.80 3.16 -2.78
CA GLU A 113 7.18 2.23 -1.82
C GLU A 113 6.10 1.36 -2.46
N ASP A 114 5.21 1.96 -3.26
CA ASP A 114 4.09 1.25 -3.89
C ASP A 114 4.38 0.88 -5.36
N GLY A 115 5.49 1.41 -5.88
CA GLY A 115 5.93 1.23 -7.26
C GLY A 115 5.43 2.33 -8.21
N ALA A 116 6.05 2.44 -9.38
CA ALA A 116 5.97 3.66 -10.20
C ALA A 116 4.54 3.97 -10.69
N SER A 117 3.83 2.97 -11.22
CA SER A 117 2.47 3.14 -11.74
C SER A 117 1.42 3.50 -10.68
N SER A 118 1.67 3.20 -9.40
CA SER A 118 0.71 3.42 -8.31
C SER A 118 0.31 4.89 -8.13
N VAL A 119 1.16 5.81 -8.59
CA VAL A 119 0.96 7.25 -8.47
C VAL A 119 0.47 7.91 -9.75
N GLN A 120 0.21 7.16 -10.82
CA GLN A 120 -0.17 7.73 -12.13
C GLN A 120 -1.43 8.61 -12.05
N GLY A 121 -2.41 8.21 -11.25
CA GLY A 121 -3.65 8.96 -11.04
C GLY A 121 -3.54 10.16 -10.08
N TYR A 122 -2.37 10.44 -9.50
CA TYR A 122 -2.26 11.46 -8.46
C TYR A 122 -2.45 12.87 -9.02
N GLY A 123 -3.35 13.66 -8.41
CA GLY A 123 -3.57 15.05 -8.77
C GLY A 123 -2.32 15.94 -8.65
N THR A 124 -1.33 15.52 -7.87
CA THR A 124 -0.02 16.19 -7.72
C THR A 124 0.67 16.42 -9.07
N TRP A 125 0.49 15.52 -10.06
CA TRP A 125 1.08 15.68 -11.41
C TRP A 125 0.58 16.91 -12.18
N ARG A 126 -0.50 17.56 -11.72
CA ARG A 126 -1.01 18.81 -12.29
C ARG A 126 -0.22 20.04 -11.84
N PHE A 127 0.67 19.92 -10.86
CA PHE A 127 1.43 21.05 -10.35
C PHE A 127 2.41 21.59 -11.40
N ARG A 128 2.37 22.92 -11.60
CA ARG A 128 3.24 23.63 -12.56
C ARG A 128 4.72 23.33 -12.32
N ASP A 129 5.15 23.23 -11.07
CA ASP A 129 6.54 22.97 -10.71
C ASP A 129 7.08 21.60 -11.17
N LEU A 130 6.20 20.63 -11.46
CA LEU A 130 6.57 19.33 -12.04
C LEU A 130 6.69 19.39 -13.57
N ARG A 131 6.11 20.42 -14.20
CA ARG A 131 6.13 20.70 -15.64
C ARG A 131 7.21 21.70 -16.04
N ASN A 132 7.98 22.21 -15.09
CA ASN A 132 9.12 23.07 -15.36
C ASN A 132 10.35 22.23 -15.73
N LYS A 133 11.10 22.67 -16.74
CA LYS A 133 12.35 22.04 -17.17
C LYS A 133 13.40 22.10 -16.05
N ARG A 134 14.20 21.03 -15.91
CA ARG A 134 15.24 20.93 -14.89
C ARG A 134 16.59 20.53 -15.46
N LYS A 135 17.65 21.22 -15.03
CA LYS A 135 19.03 20.90 -15.38
C LYS A 135 19.44 19.50 -14.92
N SER A 136 19.00 19.06 -13.73
CA SER A 136 19.25 17.72 -13.19
C SER A 136 18.62 16.59 -14.03
N LEU A 137 17.68 16.93 -14.90
CA LEU A 137 17.05 16.02 -15.85
C LEU A 137 17.44 16.30 -17.30
N GLY A 138 18.55 17.01 -17.55
CA GLY A 138 19.01 17.29 -18.93
C GLY A 138 18.10 18.24 -19.71
N GLY A 139 17.32 19.08 -19.01
CA GLY A 139 16.35 19.98 -19.64
C GLY A 139 14.94 19.41 -19.76
N GLU A 140 14.71 18.17 -19.33
CA GLU A 140 13.37 17.58 -19.25
C GLU A 140 12.58 18.07 -18.03
N THR A 141 11.27 17.82 -18.05
CA THR A 141 10.38 18.03 -16.89
C THR A 141 10.32 16.78 -16.02
N ILE A 142 9.98 16.91 -14.74
CA ILE A 142 9.82 15.74 -13.85
C ILE A 142 8.72 14.83 -14.37
N TYR A 143 7.61 15.41 -14.86
CA TYR A 143 6.50 14.66 -15.40
C TYR A 143 6.88 13.85 -16.65
N HIS A 144 7.63 14.45 -17.58
CA HIS A 144 8.12 13.75 -18.77
C HIS A 144 9.05 12.59 -18.40
N ALA A 145 10.04 12.85 -17.53
CA ALA A 145 10.96 11.82 -17.07
C ALA A 145 10.25 10.68 -16.34
N TYR A 146 9.12 10.97 -15.66
CA TYR A 146 8.25 9.95 -15.08
C TYR A 146 7.53 9.10 -16.12
N GLN A 147 6.96 9.71 -17.16
CA GLN A 147 6.33 8.96 -18.25
C GLN A 147 7.35 8.04 -18.96
N GLU A 148 8.55 8.54 -19.20
CA GLU A 148 9.65 7.74 -19.76
C GLU A 148 10.10 6.60 -18.84
N ALA A 149 10.02 6.78 -17.52
CA ALA A 149 10.30 5.71 -16.56
C ALA A 149 9.20 4.64 -16.56
N LEU A 150 7.92 5.03 -16.71
CA LEU A 150 6.81 4.08 -16.84
C LEU A 150 6.88 3.26 -18.13
N ASN A 151 7.29 3.88 -19.24
CA ASN A 151 7.46 3.20 -20.52
C ASN A 151 8.57 2.14 -20.48
N GLU A 152 9.64 2.39 -19.72
CA GLU A 152 10.71 1.41 -19.50
C GLU A 152 10.23 0.25 -18.62
N ARG A 153 9.59 0.58 -17.49
CA ARG A 153 9.09 -0.41 -16.55
C ARG A 153 7.96 0.17 -15.71
N GLU A 154 6.74 -0.26 -16.02
CA GLU A 154 5.52 0.26 -15.41
C GLU A 154 5.54 0.11 -13.88
N ASN A 155 5.87 -1.08 -13.36
CA ASN A 155 6.01 -1.28 -11.91
C ASN A 155 6.93 -2.45 -11.53
N HIS A 156 8.16 -2.11 -11.14
CA HIS A 156 9.19 -3.08 -10.74
C HIS A 156 8.79 -3.99 -9.57
N LYS A 157 7.94 -3.55 -8.64
CA LYS A 157 7.48 -4.37 -7.51
C LYS A 157 6.37 -5.33 -7.92
N LEU A 158 5.46 -4.90 -8.79
CA LEU A 158 4.44 -5.80 -9.32
C LEU A 158 5.07 -6.88 -10.21
N ASP A 159 6.09 -6.51 -11.00
CA ASP A 159 6.89 -7.47 -11.77
C ASP A 159 7.55 -8.53 -10.87
N ALA A 160 8.25 -8.08 -9.83
CA ALA A 160 8.91 -8.99 -8.89
C ALA A 160 7.90 -9.90 -8.18
N THR A 161 6.74 -9.35 -7.79
CA THR A 161 5.65 -10.13 -7.19
C THR A 161 5.14 -11.19 -8.15
N ALA A 162 4.87 -10.83 -9.40
CA ALA A 162 4.43 -11.78 -10.43
C ALA A 162 5.48 -12.87 -10.69
N GLN A 163 6.76 -12.53 -10.67
CA GLN A 163 7.86 -13.50 -10.81
C GLN A 163 7.94 -14.47 -9.62
N ILE A 164 7.72 -14.01 -8.39
CA ILE A 164 7.69 -14.87 -7.20
C ILE A 164 6.51 -15.84 -7.29
N LEU A 165 5.32 -15.35 -7.61
CA LEU A 165 4.12 -16.18 -7.74
C LEU A 165 4.24 -17.21 -8.88
N ALA A 166 4.88 -16.84 -9.98
CA ALA A 166 5.10 -17.72 -11.12
C ALA A 166 6.02 -18.92 -10.84
N ARG A 167 6.72 -18.95 -9.69
CA ARG A 167 7.53 -20.11 -9.30
C ARG A 167 6.69 -21.30 -8.80
N GLU A 168 5.38 -21.10 -8.59
CA GLU A 168 4.42 -22.13 -8.16
C GLU A 168 4.84 -22.91 -6.90
N ILE A 169 5.66 -22.28 -6.05
CA ILE A 169 6.15 -22.85 -4.79
C ILE A 169 5.00 -22.95 -3.77
N PHE A 170 3.94 -22.14 -3.94
CA PHE A 170 2.85 -22.00 -2.98
C PHE A 170 1.52 -22.46 -3.58
N LYS A 171 0.76 -23.28 -2.83
CA LYS A 171 -0.59 -23.71 -3.22
C LYS A 171 -1.63 -22.59 -3.19
N LYS A 172 -1.47 -21.64 -2.26
CA LYS A 172 -2.31 -20.44 -2.11
C LYS A 172 -1.41 -19.29 -1.66
N ALA A 173 -1.64 -18.09 -2.18
CA ALA A 173 -0.89 -16.90 -1.82
C ALA A 173 -1.86 -15.75 -1.51
N ILE A 174 -1.49 -14.91 -0.54
CA ILE A 174 -2.16 -13.64 -0.27
C ILE A 174 -1.11 -12.55 -0.48
N VAL A 175 -1.40 -11.60 -1.37
CA VAL A 175 -0.52 -10.46 -1.62
C VAL A 175 -1.16 -9.22 -1.01
N TYR A 176 -0.50 -8.65 -0.02
CA TYR A 176 -0.88 -7.36 0.55
C TYR A 176 -0.23 -6.24 -0.23
N VAL A 177 -1.04 -5.31 -0.73
CA VAL A 177 -0.60 -4.13 -1.47
C VAL A 177 -1.18 -2.90 -0.79
N GLU A 178 -0.36 -1.87 -0.57
CA GLU A 178 -0.80 -0.68 0.15
C GLU A 178 -1.73 0.21 -0.70
N SER A 179 -1.49 0.29 -2.01
CA SER A 179 -2.30 1.09 -2.93
C SER A 179 -3.41 0.26 -3.58
N VAL A 180 -4.62 0.82 -3.60
CA VAL A 180 -5.77 0.27 -4.35
C VAL A 180 -5.43 0.11 -5.83
N GLU A 181 -4.77 1.11 -6.41
CA GLU A 181 -4.36 1.10 -7.81
C GLU A 181 -3.35 -0.02 -8.09
N GLY A 182 -2.34 -0.19 -7.22
CA GLY A 182 -1.39 -1.29 -7.34
C GLY A 182 -2.05 -2.67 -7.21
N ALA A 183 -3.04 -2.81 -6.32
CA ALA A 183 -3.81 -4.04 -6.17
C ALA A 183 -4.63 -4.35 -7.45
N LYS A 184 -5.31 -3.35 -8.02
CA LYS A 184 -6.07 -3.47 -9.28
C LYS A 184 -5.16 -3.85 -10.45
N GLN A 185 -4.01 -3.19 -10.59
CA GLN A 185 -3.05 -3.48 -11.65
C GLN A 185 -2.46 -4.89 -11.54
N LEU A 186 -2.06 -5.30 -10.33
CA LEU A 186 -1.54 -6.65 -10.10
C LEU A 186 -2.61 -7.71 -10.38
N ALA A 187 -3.83 -7.50 -9.90
CA ALA A 187 -4.94 -8.40 -10.13
C ALA A 187 -5.25 -8.56 -11.62
N ALA A 188 -5.39 -7.45 -12.35
CA ALA A 188 -5.65 -7.48 -13.79
C ALA A 188 -4.58 -8.27 -14.54
N ARG A 189 -3.31 -8.07 -14.19
CA ARG A 189 -2.19 -8.81 -14.78
C ARG A 189 -2.23 -10.30 -14.47
N LEU A 190 -2.50 -10.66 -13.22
CA LEU A 190 -2.55 -12.06 -12.79
C LEU A 190 -3.79 -12.77 -13.34
N GLN A 191 -4.95 -12.11 -13.37
CA GLN A 191 -6.18 -12.62 -13.97
C GLN A 191 -6.03 -12.84 -15.48
N GLY A 192 -5.36 -11.93 -16.19
CA GLY A 192 -5.05 -12.10 -17.61
C GLY A 192 -4.19 -13.35 -17.91
N LYS A 193 -3.41 -13.83 -16.94
CA LYS A 193 -2.56 -15.01 -17.08
C LYS A 193 -3.19 -16.30 -16.53
N HIS A 194 -3.91 -16.21 -15.42
CA HIS A 194 -4.35 -17.36 -14.63
C HIS A 194 -5.88 -17.54 -14.59
N GLY A 195 -6.67 -16.61 -15.13
CA GLY A 195 -8.12 -16.63 -15.09
C GLY A 195 -8.72 -15.96 -13.84
N PHE A 196 -9.99 -15.55 -13.95
CA PHE A 196 -10.74 -14.92 -12.85
C PHE A 196 -11.09 -15.89 -11.73
N GLU A 197 -11.16 -17.18 -12.04
CA GLU A 197 -11.44 -18.27 -11.11
C GLU A 197 -10.27 -18.60 -10.18
N ARG A 198 -9.05 -18.18 -10.53
CA ARG A 198 -7.83 -18.44 -9.74
C ARG A 198 -7.31 -17.22 -9.00
N VAL A 199 -7.75 -16.02 -9.37
CA VAL A 199 -7.22 -14.76 -8.85
C VAL A 199 -8.37 -13.83 -8.47
N ALA A 200 -8.48 -13.56 -7.18
CA ALA A 200 -9.41 -12.58 -6.63
C ALA A 200 -8.67 -11.33 -6.14
N CYS A 201 -9.28 -10.16 -6.35
CA CYS A 201 -8.79 -8.88 -5.83
C CYS A 201 -9.73 -8.38 -4.76
N LEU A 202 -9.18 -8.05 -3.59
CA LEU A 202 -9.93 -7.53 -2.44
C LEU A 202 -9.42 -6.12 -2.14
N VAL A 203 -10.28 -5.12 -2.32
CA VAL A 203 -9.99 -3.72 -1.96
C VAL A 203 -11.00 -3.20 -0.93
N GLY A 204 -10.51 -2.39 0.01
CA GLY A 204 -11.29 -1.90 1.15
C GLY A 204 -12.35 -0.83 0.82
N LYS A 205 -13.08 -0.41 1.86
CA LYS A 205 -14.27 0.47 1.81
C LYS A 205 -14.16 1.63 0.80
N GLY A 206 -15.08 1.63 -0.17
CA GLY A 206 -15.25 2.66 -1.20
C GLY A 206 -15.23 2.09 -2.62
N ASP A 207 -14.46 1.02 -2.84
CA ASP A 207 -14.27 0.41 -4.17
C ASP A 207 -14.97 -0.95 -4.35
N MET A 208 -15.31 -1.66 -3.26
CA MET A 208 -16.07 -2.92 -3.28
C MET A 208 -17.12 -2.97 -2.18
N SER A 209 -18.29 -3.54 -2.49
CA SER A 209 -19.34 -3.86 -1.51
C SER A 209 -18.93 -5.05 -0.63
N MET A 210 -19.62 -5.24 0.51
CA MET A 210 -19.40 -6.40 1.39
C MET A 210 -19.66 -7.72 0.66
N ASP A 211 -20.66 -7.78 -0.21
CA ASP A 211 -20.99 -8.98 -0.99
C ASP A 211 -19.90 -9.31 -2.01
N GLN A 212 -19.33 -8.29 -2.65
CA GLN A 212 -18.19 -8.45 -3.56
C GLN A 212 -16.94 -8.94 -2.82
N GLN A 213 -16.73 -8.52 -1.56
CA GLN A 213 -15.62 -9.01 -0.74
C GLN A 213 -15.83 -10.46 -0.29
N ALA A 214 -17.08 -10.85 0.02
CA ALA A 214 -17.40 -12.22 0.42
C ALA A 214 -17.23 -13.21 -0.74
N SER A 215 -17.63 -12.84 -1.96
CA SER A 215 -17.48 -13.69 -3.15
C SER A 215 -16.04 -13.86 -3.63
N ALA A 216 -15.11 -13.03 -3.15
CA ALA A 216 -13.71 -13.04 -3.53
C ALA A 216 -12.81 -13.88 -2.58
N LEU A 217 -13.34 -14.39 -1.46
CA LEU A 217 -12.63 -15.18 -0.45
C LEU A 217 -12.90 -16.68 -0.60
#